data_AF-A0A225WQP9-F1
#
_entry.id   AF-A0A225WQP9-F1
#
_cell.length_a   1.000
_cell.length_b   1.000
_cell.length_c   1.000
_cell.angle_alpha   90.00
_cell.angle_beta   90.00
_cell.angle_gamma   90.00
#
_symmetry.space_group_name_H-M   'P 1'
#
loop_
_entity.id
_entity.type
_entity.pdbx_description
1 polymer ?
#
loop_
_entity_poly.entity_id
_entity_poly.type
_entity_poly.pdbx_seq_one_letter_code
_entity_poly.pdbx_strand_id
1 'polypeptide(L)'
;MKRVSPLENINTLNKSINKIEPGTLTFDSDDLYPEWDVTGPAPGHIEQYDAATLERLVDKCLKQKETPIYGGEDSKDIEVYALNMIMWYGTYGLHFSHPQVNARVGQFLMNHTKGKAKHWLLRDCKGPRTWTAMIKRMRSRFVTKAKEEDFVANFSDCK
;
A
#
# COMPACT_ATOMS: atom_id res chain seq x y z
N MET A 1 29.03 -40.23 -15.78
CA MET A 1 28.52 -38.97 -15.19
C MET A 1 29.32 -38.68 -13.93
N LYS A 2 30.09 -37.58 -13.90
CA LYS A 2 30.81 -37.15 -12.69
C LYS A 2 29.80 -36.58 -11.69
N ARG A 3 29.72 -37.18 -10.49
CA ARG A 3 28.98 -36.61 -9.36
C ARG A 3 29.80 -35.45 -8.80
N VAL A 4 29.30 -34.23 -8.95
CA VAL A 4 29.87 -33.04 -8.33
C VAL A 4 29.60 -33.12 -6.83
N SER A 5 30.62 -32.92 -6.01
CA SER A 5 30.49 -33.09 -4.56
C SER A 5 29.67 -31.94 -3.93
N PRO A 6 28.88 -32.18 -2.87
CA PRO A 6 28.12 -31.13 -2.19
C PRO A 6 29.00 -29.96 -1.70
N LEU A 7 30.26 -30.22 -1.38
CA LEU A 7 31.25 -29.23 -0.95
C LEU A 7 31.68 -28.29 -2.09
N GLU A 8 31.79 -28.78 -3.31
CA GLU A 8 32.07 -27.95 -4.49
C GLU A 8 30.91 -26.99 -4.80
N ASN A 9 29.67 -27.42 -4.55
CA ASN A 9 28.49 -26.57 -4.71
C ASN A 9 28.45 -25.44 -3.67
N ILE A 10 28.77 -25.73 -2.41
CA ILE A 10 28.81 -24.72 -1.33
C ILE A 10 29.89 -23.68 -1.58
N ASN A 11 31.09 -24.11 -1.99
CA ASN A 11 32.17 -23.18 -2.31
C ASN A 11 31.86 -22.31 -3.53
N THR A 12 31.13 -22.85 -4.51
CA THR A 12 30.68 -22.08 -5.69
C THR A 12 29.59 -21.06 -5.32
N LEU A 13 28.67 -21.41 -4.42
CA LEU A 13 27.66 -20.50 -3.88
C LEU A 13 28.26 -19.37 -3.05
N ASN A 14 29.15 -19.70 -2.10
CA ASN A 14 29.82 -18.70 -1.26
C ASN A 14 30.67 -17.73 -2.10
N LYS A 15 31.33 -18.22 -3.15
CA LYS A 15 32.11 -17.38 -4.08
C LYS A 15 31.24 -16.48 -4.96
N SER A 16 29.96 -16.81 -5.12
CA SER A 16 28.97 -15.99 -5.83
C SER A 16 28.34 -14.94 -4.90
N ILE A 17 28.06 -15.30 -3.65
CA ILE A 17 27.54 -14.39 -2.62
C ILE A 17 28.57 -13.30 -2.29
N ASN A 18 29.85 -13.66 -2.16
CA ASN A 18 30.93 -12.71 -1.88
C ASN A 18 31.24 -11.73 -3.03
N LYS A 19 30.58 -11.88 -4.18
CA LYS A 19 30.69 -10.95 -5.33
C LYS A 19 29.53 -9.97 -5.42
N ILE A 20 28.51 -10.10 -4.58
CA ILE A 20 27.39 -9.17 -4.54
C ILE A 20 27.85 -7.95 -3.74
N GLU A 21 28.03 -6.83 -4.41
CA GLU A 21 28.39 -5.58 -3.74
C GLU A 21 27.20 -5.12 -2.87
N PRO A 22 27.43 -4.70 -1.61
CA PRO A 22 26.36 -4.13 -0.78
C PRO A 22 25.67 -2.98 -1.53
N GLY A 23 24.38 -3.11 -1.80
CA GLY A 23 23.59 -2.12 -2.55
C GLY A 23 23.37 -2.40 -4.05
N THR A 24 23.87 -3.50 -4.60
CA THR A 24 23.58 -3.92 -6.00
C THR A 24 22.39 -4.87 -6.17
N LEU A 25 21.78 -5.33 -5.07
CA LEU A 25 20.51 -6.07 -5.11
C LEU A 25 19.36 -5.11 -5.42
N THR A 26 19.15 -4.84 -6.69
CA THR A 26 17.94 -4.19 -7.19
C THR A 26 16.88 -5.25 -7.42
N PHE A 27 15.91 -5.34 -6.53
CA PHE A 27 14.68 -6.09 -6.80
C PHE A 27 13.82 -5.27 -7.76
N ASP A 28 13.26 -5.91 -8.78
CA ASP A 28 12.28 -5.26 -9.63
C ASP A 28 11.08 -4.82 -8.76
N SER A 29 10.64 -3.57 -8.91
CA SER A 29 9.56 -3.03 -8.07
C SER A 29 8.27 -3.84 -8.19
N ASP A 30 8.09 -4.46 -9.34
CA ASP A 30 6.92 -5.26 -9.71
C ASP A 30 6.96 -6.65 -9.04
N ASP A 31 8.16 -7.19 -8.77
CA ASP A 31 8.34 -8.46 -8.04
C ASP A 31 8.16 -8.29 -6.52
N LEU A 32 8.48 -7.11 -5.99
CA LEU A 32 8.29 -6.79 -4.57
C LEU A 32 6.83 -6.47 -4.21
N TYR A 33 6.04 -6.01 -5.19
CA TYR A 33 4.68 -5.51 -4.97
C TYR A 33 3.77 -5.89 -6.14
N PRO A 34 3.14 -7.09 -6.12
CA PRO A 34 2.17 -7.47 -7.13
C PRO A 34 1.04 -6.43 -7.24
N GLU A 35 0.40 -6.40 -8.40
CA GLU A 35 -0.66 -5.46 -8.72
C GLU A 35 -1.75 -5.50 -7.63
N TRP A 36 -1.78 -4.46 -6.80
CA TRP A 36 -2.65 -4.41 -5.63
C TRP A 36 -3.99 -3.79 -5.99
N ASP A 37 -5.05 -4.60 -5.86
CA ASP A 37 -6.42 -4.10 -5.88
C ASP A 37 -6.73 -3.35 -4.58
N VAL A 38 -6.79 -2.04 -4.70
CA VAL A 38 -7.14 -1.10 -3.62
C VAL A 38 -8.61 -0.68 -3.70
N THR A 39 -9.37 -1.20 -4.66
CA THR A 39 -10.76 -0.83 -4.89
C THR A 39 -11.74 -1.79 -4.23
N GLY A 40 -11.33 -3.04 -4.06
CA GLY A 40 -12.16 -4.09 -3.48
C GLY A 40 -13.24 -4.58 -4.45
N PRO A 41 -14.14 -5.46 -3.98
CA PRO A 41 -15.13 -6.08 -4.84
C PRO A 41 -16.06 -5.04 -5.47
N ALA A 42 -16.18 -5.10 -6.80
CA ALA A 42 -17.11 -4.28 -7.55
C ALA A 42 -18.51 -4.93 -7.55
N PRO A 43 -19.58 -4.16 -7.33
CA PRO A 43 -20.93 -4.66 -7.59
C PRO A 43 -21.12 -4.87 -9.09
N GLY A 44 -21.87 -5.92 -9.47
CA GLY A 44 -22.05 -6.32 -10.87
C GLY A 44 -22.76 -5.28 -11.75
N HIS A 45 -23.46 -4.32 -11.15
CA HIS A 45 -23.96 -3.13 -11.81
C HIS A 45 -23.55 -1.90 -11.00
N ILE A 46 -22.98 -0.90 -11.69
CA ILE A 46 -22.59 0.38 -11.08
C ILE A 46 -23.47 1.47 -11.70
N GLU A 47 -24.55 1.86 -11.00
CA GLU A 47 -25.32 3.06 -11.35
C GLU A 47 -24.55 4.31 -10.92
N GLN A 48 -24.63 5.38 -11.72
CA GLN A 48 -24.03 6.66 -11.34
C GLN A 48 -24.78 7.27 -10.17
N TYR A 49 -24.04 7.82 -9.22
CA TYR A 49 -24.64 8.61 -8.15
C TYR A 49 -24.99 9.99 -8.70
N ASP A 50 -26.19 10.46 -8.37
CA ASP A 50 -26.46 11.89 -8.30
C ASP A 50 -25.44 12.56 -7.35
N ALA A 51 -25.01 13.77 -7.70
CA ALA A 51 -24.01 14.51 -6.95
C ALA A 51 -24.44 14.76 -5.50
N ALA A 52 -25.70 15.17 -5.26
CA ALA A 52 -26.16 15.45 -3.91
C ALA A 52 -26.19 14.18 -3.03
N THR A 53 -26.57 13.06 -3.63
CA THR A 53 -26.57 11.74 -2.98
C THR A 53 -25.16 11.31 -2.62
N LEU A 54 -24.20 11.43 -3.54
CA LEU A 54 -22.80 11.09 -3.29
C LEU A 54 -22.22 11.92 -2.13
N GLU A 55 -22.40 13.24 -2.17
CA GLU A 55 -21.89 14.14 -1.13
C GLU A 55 -22.47 13.80 0.24
N ARG A 56 -23.79 13.55 0.32
CA ARG A 56 -24.45 13.18 1.57
C ARG A 56 -23.91 11.87 2.14
N LEU A 57 -23.68 10.86 1.30
CA LEU A 57 -23.16 9.57 1.74
C LEU A 57 -21.71 9.71 2.22
N VAL A 58 -20.86 10.41 1.46
CA VAL A 58 -19.45 10.65 1.84
C VAL A 58 -19.36 11.45 3.15
N ASP A 59 -20.15 12.50 3.30
CA ASP A 59 -20.21 13.29 4.54
C ASP A 59 -20.64 12.44 5.74
N LYS A 60 -21.63 11.55 5.55
CA LYS A 60 -22.05 10.59 6.58
C LYS A 60 -20.91 9.67 7.00
N CYS A 61 -20.11 9.17 6.05
CA CYS A 61 -18.92 8.35 6.35
C CYS A 61 -17.89 9.14 7.16
N LEU A 62 -17.60 10.38 6.77
CA LEU A 62 -16.55 11.21 7.37
C LEU A 62 -16.86 11.62 8.81
N LYS A 63 -18.13 11.79 9.16
CA LYS A 63 -18.56 12.29 10.49
C LYS A 63 -18.59 11.21 11.58
N GLN A 64 -18.39 9.93 11.24
CA GLN A 64 -18.41 8.88 12.25
C GLN A 64 -17.10 8.82 13.04
N LYS A 65 -17.21 8.59 14.34
CA LYS A 65 -16.07 8.53 15.27
C LYS A 65 -15.11 7.37 14.98
N GLU A 66 -15.60 6.29 14.39
CA GLU A 66 -14.85 5.05 14.14
C GLU A 66 -14.19 4.99 12.77
N THR A 67 -14.26 6.08 12.02
CA THR A 67 -13.69 6.17 10.68
C THR A 67 -12.20 5.80 10.68
N PRO A 68 -11.74 4.87 9.82
CA PRO A 68 -10.35 4.44 9.82
C PRO A 68 -9.37 5.60 9.56
N ILE A 69 -8.30 5.68 10.38
CA ILE A 69 -7.24 6.70 10.28
C ILE A 69 -5.85 6.06 10.17
N TYR A 70 -5.08 6.43 9.14
CA TYR A 70 -3.70 6.00 8.98
C TYR A 70 -2.70 7.09 9.42
N GLY A 71 -1.71 6.72 10.24
CA GLY A 71 -0.71 7.68 10.74
C GLY A 71 0.65 7.62 10.03
N GLY A 72 0.92 6.55 9.28
CA GLY A 72 2.21 6.33 8.62
C GLY A 72 3.33 5.91 9.57
N GLU A 73 3.00 5.39 10.75
CA GLU A 73 3.95 4.74 11.65
C GLU A 73 4.32 3.35 11.12
N ASP A 74 5.55 2.92 11.39
CA ASP A 74 6.13 1.69 10.79
C ASP A 74 5.44 0.42 11.32
N SER A 75 4.83 0.49 12.50
CA SER A 75 3.97 -0.56 13.07
C SER A 75 2.57 -0.64 12.45
N LYS A 76 2.20 0.27 11.53
CA LYS A 76 0.89 0.28 10.88
C LYS A 76 0.99 -0.12 9.43
N ASP A 77 0.26 -1.18 9.12
CA ASP A 77 0.13 -1.68 7.77
C ASP A 77 -0.86 -0.84 6.94
N ILE A 78 -0.37 -0.31 5.81
CA ILE A 78 -1.18 0.42 4.84
C ILE A 78 -2.22 -0.48 4.17
N GLU A 79 -1.93 -1.77 4.02
CA GLU A 79 -2.81 -2.73 3.37
C GLU A 79 -4.03 -3.01 4.24
N VAL A 80 -3.81 -3.21 5.55
CA VAL A 80 -4.88 -3.31 6.56
C VAL A 80 -5.71 -2.03 6.59
N TYR A 81 -5.08 -0.86 6.53
CA TYR A 81 -5.81 0.40 6.48
C TYR A 81 -6.69 0.52 5.22
N ALA A 82 -6.17 0.16 4.06
CA ALA A 82 -6.93 0.22 2.81
C ALA A 82 -8.12 -0.76 2.83
N LEU A 83 -7.94 -1.98 3.35
CA LEU A 83 -9.02 -2.94 3.54
C LEU A 83 -10.10 -2.40 4.48
N ASN A 84 -9.71 -1.80 5.60
CA ASN A 84 -10.66 -1.18 6.54
C ASN A 84 -11.44 -0.05 5.89
N MET A 85 -10.80 0.74 5.02
CA MET A 85 -11.48 1.81 4.27
C MET A 85 -12.46 1.26 3.23
N ILE A 86 -12.09 0.20 2.51
CA ILE A 86 -12.98 -0.48 1.55
C ILE A 86 -14.23 -0.99 2.28
N MET A 87 -14.05 -1.69 3.40
CA MET A 87 -15.16 -2.19 4.21
C MET A 87 -16.01 -1.04 4.75
N TRP A 88 -15.37 -0.01 5.32
CA TRP A 88 -16.04 1.15 5.90
C TRP A 88 -16.96 1.84 4.90
N TYR A 89 -16.43 2.27 3.76
CA TYR A 89 -17.23 2.93 2.72
C TYR A 89 -18.26 1.98 2.09
N GLY A 90 -17.92 0.69 1.98
CA GLY A 90 -18.83 -0.35 1.52
C GLY A 90 -20.10 -0.48 2.37
N THR A 91 -20.03 -0.25 3.69
CA THR A 91 -21.24 -0.25 4.56
C THR A 91 -22.24 0.86 4.21
N TYR A 92 -21.82 1.89 3.49
CA TYR A 92 -22.67 2.98 2.99
C TYR A 92 -23.01 2.84 1.50
N GLY A 93 -22.69 1.68 0.91
CA GLY A 93 -22.87 1.41 -0.52
C GLY A 93 -21.92 2.21 -1.41
N LEU A 94 -20.81 2.70 -0.88
CA LEU A 94 -19.79 3.45 -1.63
C LEU A 94 -18.62 2.53 -1.98
N HIS A 95 -18.51 2.16 -3.26
CA HIS A 95 -17.48 1.24 -3.75
C HIS A 95 -16.38 2.00 -4.50
N PHE A 96 -15.11 1.79 -4.14
CA PHE A 96 -13.99 2.50 -4.76
C PHE A 96 -13.72 2.09 -6.22
N SER A 97 -14.31 0.99 -6.69
CA SER A 97 -14.32 0.66 -8.13
C SER A 97 -15.18 1.63 -8.94
N HIS A 98 -16.14 2.32 -8.31
CA HIS A 98 -16.89 3.39 -8.95
C HIS A 98 -16.02 4.65 -9.11
N PRO A 99 -15.86 5.21 -10.33
CA PRO A 99 -15.02 6.39 -10.57
C PRO A 99 -15.36 7.62 -9.73
N GLN A 100 -16.64 7.95 -9.54
CA GLN A 100 -17.09 9.06 -8.71
C GLN A 100 -16.63 8.90 -7.24
N VAL A 101 -16.79 7.69 -6.69
CA VAL A 101 -16.39 7.39 -5.30
C VAL A 101 -14.86 7.42 -5.18
N ASN A 102 -14.14 6.78 -6.11
CA ASN A 102 -12.68 6.78 -6.17
C ASN A 102 -12.11 8.19 -6.17
N ALA A 103 -12.68 9.08 -6.99
CA ALA A 103 -12.26 10.48 -7.06
C ALA A 103 -12.61 11.23 -5.77
N ARG A 104 -13.86 11.12 -5.31
CA ARG A 104 -14.34 11.95 -4.20
C ARG A 104 -13.70 11.58 -2.87
N VAL A 105 -13.55 10.30 -2.58
CA VAL A 105 -12.86 9.85 -1.35
C VAL A 105 -11.38 10.19 -1.40
N GLY A 106 -10.75 10.10 -2.57
CA GLY A 106 -9.36 10.54 -2.75
C GLY A 106 -9.15 12.02 -2.37
N GLN A 107 -10.07 12.90 -2.76
CA GLN A 107 -10.03 14.31 -2.36
C GLN A 107 -10.10 14.50 -0.85
N PHE A 108 -10.78 13.61 -0.12
CA PHE A 108 -10.94 13.66 1.33
C PHE A 108 -9.96 12.78 2.11
N LEU A 109 -8.97 12.17 1.47
CA LEU A 109 -8.03 11.26 2.14
C LEU A 109 -7.27 11.93 3.31
N MET A 110 -7.12 13.25 3.28
CA MET A 110 -6.56 14.05 4.38
C MET A 110 -7.35 13.96 5.70
N ASN A 111 -8.64 13.62 5.63
CA ASN A 111 -9.50 13.39 6.79
C ASN A 111 -9.29 11.99 7.37
N HIS A 112 -8.74 11.06 6.58
CA HIS A 112 -8.45 9.69 6.97
C HIS A 112 -6.98 9.45 7.32
N THR A 113 -6.22 10.53 7.51
CA THR A 113 -4.80 10.45 7.80
C THR A 113 -4.42 11.38 8.95
N LYS A 114 -3.35 11.01 9.66
CA LYS A 114 -2.70 11.82 10.69
C LYS A 114 -1.18 11.65 10.62
N GLY A 115 -0.44 12.34 11.50
CA GLY A 115 0.99 12.09 11.68
C GLY A 115 1.82 12.21 10.40
N LYS A 116 2.76 11.27 10.22
CA LYS A 116 3.69 11.21 9.07
C LYS A 116 2.93 11.15 7.74
N ALA A 117 1.88 10.33 7.67
CA ALA A 117 1.04 10.18 6.48
C ALA A 117 0.40 11.50 6.04
N LYS A 118 -0.22 12.23 6.96
CA LYS A 118 -0.87 13.52 6.64
C LYS A 118 0.15 14.58 6.21
N HIS A 119 1.31 14.64 6.88
CA HIS A 119 2.38 15.57 6.51
C HIS A 119 2.88 15.31 5.08
N TRP A 120 3.13 14.04 4.74
CA TRP A 120 3.56 13.65 3.40
C TRP A 120 2.49 13.97 2.34
N LEU A 121 1.21 13.73 2.64
CA LEU A 121 0.10 14.05 1.73
C LEU A 121 -0.05 15.55 1.41
N LEU A 122 0.27 16.41 2.37
CA LEU A 122 0.17 17.86 2.23
C LEU A 122 1.37 18.48 1.50
N ARG A 123 2.56 17.92 1.67
CA ARG A 123 3.81 18.53 1.17
C ARG A 123 4.37 17.86 -0.08
N ASP A 124 4.36 16.53 -0.11
CA ASP A 124 5.22 15.77 -1.01
C ASP A 124 4.42 14.93 -2.02
N CYS A 125 3.18 14.57 -1.69
CA CYS A 125 2.33 13.76 -2.56
C CYS A 125 1.84 14.57 -3.78
N LYS A 126 2.40 14.24 -4.95
CA LYS A 126 2.06 14.83 -6.26
C LYS A 126 1.24 13.86 -7.10
N GLY A 127 0.47 14.40 -8.04
CA GLY A 127 -0.32 13.65 -9.01
C GLY A 127 -1.81 13.52 -8.67
N PRO A 128 -2.53 12.62 -9.36
CA PRO A 128 -3.97 12.44 -9.19
C PRO A 128 -4.38 12.17 -7.74
N ARG A 129 -5.45 12.87 -7.31
CA ARG A 129 -6.06 12.77 -5.98
C ARG A 129 -7.24 11.79 -5.97
N THR A 130 -7.08 10.64 -6.62
CA THR A 130 -8.02 9.52 -6.49
C THR A 130 -7.56 8.59 -5.37
N TRP A 131 -8.50 7.93 -4.71
CA TRP A 131 -8.22 6.95 -3.65
C TRP A 131 -7.16 5.94 -4.13
N THR A 132 -7.39 5.34 -5.30
CA THR A 132 -6.51 4.32 -5.87
C THR A 132 -5.07 4.82 -6.02
N ALA A 133 -4.91 5.98 -6.66
CA ALA A 133 -3.58 6.52 -6.96
C ALA A 133 -2.86 6.96 -5.68
N MET A 134 -3.58 7.52 -4.72
CA MET A 134 -3.01 7.96 -3.46
C MET A 134 -2.58 6.79 -2.58
N ILE A 135 -3.41 5.75 -2.45
CA ILE A 135 -3.10 4.58 -1.61
C ILE A 135 -1.94 3.77 -2.17
N LYS A 136 -1.86 3.59 -3.49
CA LYS A 136 -0.69 2.95 -4.12
C LYS A 136 0.60 3.73 -3.82
N ARG A 137 0.58 5.07 -3.91
CA ARG A 137 1.75 5.88 -3.54
C ARG A 137 2.08 5.85 -2.05
N MET A 138 1.07 5.82 -1.18
CA MET A 138 1.27 5.65 0.26
C MET A 138 1.95 4.32 0.55
N ARG A 139 1.53 3.23 -0.10
CA ARG A 139 2.21 1.93 0.01
C ARG A 139 3.66 2.02 -0.41
N SER A 140 3.95 2.57 -1.58
CA SER A 140 5.33 2.75 -2.04
C SER A 140 6.17 3.63 -1.11
N ARG A 141 5.57 4.54 -0.34
CA ARG A 141 6.29 5.43 0.59
C ARG A 141 6.54 4.82 1.98
N PHE A 142 5.53 4.15 2.53
CA PHE A 142 5.53 3.71 3.92
C PHE A 142 5.89 2.22 4.07
N VAL A 143 5.67 1.38 3.05
CA VAL A 143 6.05 -0.05 3.10
C VAL A 143 7.50 -0.29 2.69
N THR A 144 8.04 0.48 1.76
CA THR A 144 9.44 0.37 1.34
C THR A 144 10.41 0.55 2.51
N LYS A 145 10.15 1.53 3.38
CA LYS A 145 10.98 1.73 4.58
C LYS A 145 10.89 0.57 5.57
N ALA A 146 9.69 0.11 5.90
CA ALA A 146 9.51 -0.95 6.89
C ALA A 146 10.07 -2.29 6.39
N LYS A 147 9.84 -2.65 5.11
CA LYS A 147 10.39 -3.88 4.53
C LYS A 147 11.89 -3.81 4.33
N GLU A 148 12.47 -2.66 3.95
CA GLU A 148 13.93 -2.50 3.89
C GLU A 148 14.57 -2.71 5.27
N GLU A 149 13.98 -2.16 6.33
CA GLU A 149 14.45 -2.33 7.71
C GLU A 149 14.28 -3.78 8.21
N ASP A 150 13.13 -4.42 7.97
CA ASP A 150 12.90 -5.83 8.32
C ASP A 150 13.80 -6.79 7.52
N PHE A 151 14.07 -6.50 6.24
CA PHE A 151 14.96 -7.32 5.43
C PHE A 151 16.41 -7.19 5.92
N VAL A 152 16.85 -5.98 6.28
CA VAL A 152 18.16 -5.76 6.90
C VAL A 152 18.25 -6.46 8.25
N ALA A 153 17.24 -6.35 9.11
CA ALA A 153 17.19 -7.01 10.42
C ALA A 153 17.28 -8.53 10.31
N ASN A 154 16.46 -9.14 9.44
CA ASN A 154 16.47 -10.58 9.20
C ASN A 154 17.79 -11.08 8.57
N PHE A 155 18.48 -10.24 7.78
CA PHE A 155 19.80 -10.57 7.25
C PHE A 155 20.88 -10.55 8.34
N SER A 156 20.76 -9.67 9.34
CA SER A 156 21.69 -9.59 10.48
C SER A 156 21.46 -10.65 11.56
N ASP A 157 20.26 -11.20 11.66
CA ASP A 157 19.89 -12.26 12.62
C ASP A 157 20.28 -13.67 12.15
N CYS A 158 20.71 -13.83 10.90
CA CYS A 158 21.42 -15.03 10.45
C CYS A 158 22.89 -14.99 10.90
N LYS A 159 23.15 -15.34 12.16
CA LYS A 159 24.48 -15.71 12.67
C LYS A 159 24.50 -17.15 13.18
#